data_AF-A0A7K4LQ39-F1
#
_entry.id   AF-A0A7K4LQ39-F1
#
_cell.length_a   1.000
_cell.length_b   1.000
_cell.length_c   1.000
_cell.angle_alpha   90.00
_cell.angle_beta   90.00
_cell.angle_gamma   90.00
#
_symmetry.space_group_name_H-M   'P 1'
#
loop_
_entity.id
_entity.type
_entity.pdbx_description
1 polymer ?
#
loop_
_entity_poly.entity_id
_entity_poly.type
_entity_poly.pdbx_seq_one_letter_code
_entity_poly.pdbx_strand_id
1 'polypeptide(L)'
;SLPLSALTRLLSTHNVPCLLVELLEHCPWSCREAGVLKKFENGAWHTVAPEDQLKMTKLDGQVWLALCNLLLSPECHRKYHFDGFNKSQLLKLRAFLTDVLLDQLPNLVEMQRFLSHLAVAEPAPPKKDLVLEQVPAIREHLLKKNAGKWEAIAKHQVKGMFSPTTEELRLQARRWAQTYSLDMMEALAPDKPRCRVCGAEAAKRCSRCRNEWYCSRPCQLQHWHKHKAACNLLA
;
A
#
# COMPACT_ATOMS: atom_id res chain seq x y z
N SER A 1 -0.36 10.83 12.47
CA SER A 1 0.23 9.95 13.49
C SER A 1 -0.32 8.54 13.32
N LEU A 2 0.50 7.51 13.57
CA LEU A 2 0.03 6.11 13.51
C LEU A 2 -0.87 5.81 14.72
N PRO A 3 -1.91 4.97 14.59
CA PRO A 3 -2.70 4.52 15.73
C PRO A 3 -1.82 3.88 16.81
N LEU A 4 -2.19 4.08 18.09
CA LEU A 4 -1.42 3.59 19.24
C LEU A 4 -1.12 2.08 19.15
N SER A 5 -2.11 1.30 18.73
CA SER A 5 -2.02 -0.16 18.55
C SER A 5 -1.08 -0.56 17.42
N ALA A 6 -1.13 0.15 16.29
CA ALA A 6 -0.21 -0.07 15.17
C ALA A 6 1.24 0.18 15.61
N LEU A 7 1.47 1.29 16.33
CA LEU A 7 2.80 1.64 16.82
C LEU A 7 3.35 0.62 17.83
N THR A 8 2.54 0.20 18.82
CA THR A 8 2.95 -0.82 19.80
C THR A 8 3.28 -2.14 19.11
N ARG A 9 2.49 -2.56 18.12
CA ARG A 9 2.76 -3.81 17.38
C ARG A 9 4.01 -3.74 16.53
N LEU A 10 4.25 -2.62 15.85
CA LEU A 10 5.47 -2.42 15.05
C LEU A 10 6.72 -2.45 15.94
N LEU A 11 6.69 -1.74 17.07
CA LEU A 11 7.87 -1.56 17.93
C LEU A 11 8.10 -2.74 18.88
N SER A 12 7.06 -3.21 19.57
CA SER A 12 7.19 -4.17 20.68
C SER A 12 6.87 -5.60 20.27
N THR A 13 5.84 -5.83 19.44
CA THR A 13 5.45 -7.19 19.05
C THR A 13 6.31 -7.75 17.92
N HIS A 14 6.60 -6.91 16.92
CA HIS A 14 7.29 -7.34 15.70
C HIS A 14 8.73 -6.85 15.61
N ASN A 15 9.17 -5.98 16.53
CA ASN A 15 10.50 -5.37 16.56
C ASN A 15 10.99 -4.93 15.16
N VAL A 16 10.12 -4.18 14.49
CA VAL A 16 10.35 -3.73 13.12
C VAL A 16 11.67 -2.95 12.96
N PRO A 17 12.11 -2.10 13.90
CA PRO A 17 13.43 -1.47 13.77
C PRO A 17 14.57 -2.48 13.60
N CYS A 18 14.63 -3.54 14.41
CA CYS A 18 15.66 -4.58 14.25
C CYS A 18 15.47 -5.38 12.95
N LEU A 19 14.23 -5.65 12.53
CA LEU A 19 13.97 -6.29 11.25
C LEU A 19 14.51 -5.46 10.07
N LEU A 20 14.34 -4.14 10.11
CA LEU A 20 14.85 -3.23 9.08
C LEU A 20 16.38 -3.15 9.07
N VAL A 21 17.04 -3.25 10.23
CA VAL A 21 18.50 -3.42 10.30
C VAL A 21 18.93 -4.68 9.56
N GLU A 22 18.26 -5.80 9.82
CA GLU A 22 18.56 -7.09 9.20
C GLU A 22 18.38 -7.05 7.67
N LEU A 23 17.39 -6.31 7.18
CA LEU A 23 17.20 -6.08 5.75
C LEU A 23 18.34 -5.27 5.12
N LEU A 24 18.90 -4.29 5.82
CA LEU A 24 20.07 -3.54 5.33
C LEU A 24 21.34 -4.38 5.34
N GLU A 25 21.49 -5.27 6.33
CA GLU A 25 22.65 -6.16 6.46
C GLU A 25 22.68 -7.21 5.35
N HIS A 26 21.53 -7.84 5.07
CA HIS A 26 21.44 -8.87 4.04
C HIS A 26 21.13 -8.34 2.65
N CYS A 27 20.51 -7.16 2.55
CA CYS A 27 20.15 -6.49 1.31
C CYS A 27 19.56 -7.46 0.26
N PRO A 28 18.39 -8.08 0.51
CA PRO A 28 17.84 -9.14 -0.34
C PRO A 28 17.51 -8.67 -1.77
N TRP A 29 17.51 -7.37 -2.02
CA TRP A 29 17.38 -6.74 -3.34
C TRP A 29 18.73 -6.49 -4.03
N SER A 30 19.84 -7.01 -3.51
CA SER A 30 21.16 -6.98 -4.16
C SER A 30 21.75 -8.39 -4.18
N CYS A 31 22.26 -8.82 -5.32
CA CYS A 31 22.99 -10.08 -5.43
C CYS A 31 24.18 -9.95 -6.38
N ARG A 32 25.19 -10.80 -6.21
CA ARG A 32 26.31 -10.92 -7.15
C ARG A 32 26.26 -12.27 -7.84
N GLU A 33 26.14 -12.26 -9.15
CA GLU A 33 26.16 -13.46 -9.99
C GLU A 33 27.34 -13.36 -10.95
N ALA A 34 28.23 -14.36 -10.95
CA ALA A 34 29.42 -14.41 -11.81
C ALA A 34 30.28 -13.11 -11.78
N GLY A 35 30.39 -12.47 -10.61
CA GLY A 35 31.16 -11.23 -10.43
C GLY A 35 30.41 -9.94 -10.81
N VAL A 36 29.21 -10.06 -11.37
CA VAL A 36 28.37 -8.93 -11.78
C VAL A 36 27.38 -8.59 -10.67
N LEU A 37 27.33 -7.33 -10.24
CA LEU A 37 26.35 -6.84 -9.28
C LEU A 37 25.00 -6.66 -9.97
N LYS A 38 23.97 -7.28 -9.43
CA LYS A 38 22.57 -7.09 -9.81
C LYS A 38 21.80 -6.49 -8.64
N LYS A 39 20.90 -5.56 -8.95
CA LYS A 39 19.96 -4.99 -7.97
C LYS A 39 18.53 -5.19 -8.46
N PHE A 40 17.59 -5.33 -7.53
CA PHE A 40 16.18 -5.51 -7.82
C PHE A 40 15.45 -4.18 -7.71
N GLU A 41 14.88 -3.70 -8.82
CA GLU A 41 14.08 -2.47 -8.85
C GLU A 41 12.89 -2.61 -9.78
N ASN A 42 11.77 -1.99 -9.41
CA ASN A 42 10.52 -1.96 -10.19
C ASN A 42 10.02 -3.36 -10.65
N GLY A 43 10.27 -4.40 -9.85
CA GLY A 43 9.80 -5.76 -10.14
C GLY A 43 10.76 -6.61 -10.97
N ALA A 44 11.95 -6.12 -11.31
CA ALA A 44 12.93 -6.86 -12.11
C ALA A 44 14.38 -6.69 -11.59
N TRP A 45 15.21 -7.71 -11.84
CA TRP A 45 16.65 -7.66 -11.58
C TRP A 45 17.36 -6.97 -12.74
N HIS A 46 18.20 -5.98 -12.44
CA HIS A 46 19.03 -5.28 -13.42
C HIS A 46 20.50 -5.36 -13.02
N THR A 47 21.37 -5.44 -14.03
CA THR A 47 22.81 -5.36 -13.84
C THR A 47 23.22 -3.91 -13.57
N VAL A 48 24.10 -3.70 -12.59
CA VAL A 48 24.58 -2.38 -12.19
C VAL A 48 25.98 -2.14 -12.74
N ALA A 49 26.15 -1.02 -13.46
CA ALA A 49 27.44 -0.57 -13.96
C ALA A 49 28.39 -0.20 -12.81
N PRO A 50 29.72 -0.28 -12.98
CA PRO A 50 30.69 0.05 -11.93
C PRO A 50 30.49 1.45 -11.30
N GLU A 51 30.16 2.45 -12.10
CA GLU A 51 29.88 3.82 -11.63
C GLU A 51 28.65 3.93 -10.69
N ASP A 52 27.65 3.07 -10.88
CA ASP A 52 26.39 3.11 -10.14
C ASP A 52 26.36 2.15 -8.94
N GLN A 53 27.44 1.41 -8.67
CA GLN A 53 27.43 0.41 -7.58
C GLN A 53 27.16 1.02 -6.21
N LEU A 54 27.68 2.24 -5.97
CA LEU A 54 27.49 3.01 -4.74
C LEU A 54 26.18 3.81 -4.70
N LYS A 55 25.43 3.83 -5.80
CA LYS A 55 24.14 4.52 -5.87
C LYS A 55 23.11 3.76 -5.04
N MET A 56 22.45 4.48 -4.15
CA MET A 56 21.38 3.97 -3.30
C MET A 56 20.15 3.63 -4.15
N THR A 57 19.56 2.47 -3.90
CA THR A 57 18.30 2.08 -4.56
C THR A 57 17.10 2.73 -3.89
N LYS A 58 15.95 2.69 -4.57
CA LYS A 58 14.68 3.11 -3.96
C LYS A 58 14.33 2.29 -2.71
N LEU A 59 14.66 0.99 -2.69
CA LEU A 59 14.37 0.10 -1.58
C LEU A 59 15.24 0.43 -0.37
N ASP A 60 16.54 0.68 -0.58
CA ASP A 60 17.45 1.15 0.47
C ASP A 60 16.90 2.44 1.11
N GLY A 61 16.52 3.42 0.27
CA GLY A 61 15.96 4.68 0.73
C GLY A 61 14.67 4.50 1.54
N GLN A 62 13.78 3.61 1.12
CA GLN A 62 12.54 3.31 1.85
C GLN A 62 12.82 2.71 3.24
N VAL A 63 13.79 1.81 3.34
CA VAL A 63 14.18 1.20 4.64
C VAL A 63 14.80 2.26 5.55
N TRP A 64 15.69 3.10 5.04
CA TRP A 64 16.27 4.21 5.79
C TRP A 64 15.24 5.22 6.27
N LEU A 65 14.31 5.62 5.40
CA LEU A 65 13.22 6.53 5.77
C LEU A 65 12.30 5.91 6.83
N ALA A 66 12.02 4.61 6.73
CA ALA A 66 11.24 3.90 7.74
C ALA A 66 11.97 3.88 9.09
N LEU A 67 13.27 3.60 9.09
CA LEU A 67 14.11 3.67 10.29
C LEU A 67 14.11 5.07 10.91
N CYS A 68 14.31 6.13 10.11
CA CYS A 68 14.23 7.51 10.61
C CYS A 68 12.89 7.81 11.26
N ASN A 69 11.77 7.44 10.63
CA ASN A 69 10.45 7.69 11.19
C ASN A 69 10.18 6.92 12.49
N LEU A 70 10.73 5.70 12.64
CA LEU A 70 10.54 4.87 13.82
C LEU A 70 11.53 5.18 14.95
N LEU A 71 12.74 5.66 14.64
CA LEU A 71 13.84 5.84 15.59
C LEU A 71 14.26 7.29 15.80
N LEU A 72 13.59 8.26 15.18
CA LEU A 72 13.79 9.68 15.48
C LEU A 72 12.50 10.35 15.97
N SER A 73 11.35 9.68 15.82
CA SER A 73 10.08 10.19 16.34
C SER A 73 10.03 10.08 17.87
N PRO A 74 9.71 11.18 18.59
CA PRO A 74 9.66 11.19 20.04
C PRO A 74 8.57 10.25 20.60
N GLU A 75 7.49 10.05 19.85
CA GLU A 75 6.41 9.11 20.21
C GLU A 75 6.91 7.66 20.20
N CYS A 76 7.78 7.33 19.24
CA CYS A 76 8.37 6.01 19.11
C CYS A 76 9.45 5.76 20.16
N HIS A 77 10.29 6.76 20.46
CA HIS A 77 11.31 6.66 21.51
C HIS A 77 10.74 6.32 22.88
N ARG A 78 9.60 6.91 23.23
CA ARG A 78 8.96 6.66 24.53
C ARG A 78 8.47 5.21 24.67
N LYS A 79 8.19 4.54 23.56
CA LYS A 79 7.62 3.18 23.52
C LYS A 79 8.63 2.10 23.19
N TYR A 80 9.66 2.41 22.41
CA TYR A 80 10.64 1.42 21.98
C TYR A 80 11.59 1.09 23.13
N HIS A 81 11.71 -0.19 23.44
CA HIS A 81 12.55 -0.67 24.52
C HIS A 81 13.99 -0.86 24.02
N PHE A 82 14.90 -0.02 24.50
CA PHE A 82 16.33 -0.13 24.18
C PHE A 82 17.05 -1.05 25.17
N ASP A 83 16.78 -2.36 25.11
CA ASP A 83 17.62 -3.36 25.80
C ASP A 83 18.98 -3.52 25.11
N GLY A 84 19.87 -4.31 25.74
CA GLY A 84 21.20 -4.59 25.21
C GLY A 84 21.18 -5.22 23.81
N PHE A 85 20.19 -6.07 23.53
CA PHE A 85 20.05 -6.71 22.21
C PHE A 85 19.65 -5.68 21.15
N ASN A 86 18.54 -4.97 21.34
CA ASN A 86 18.03 -3.96 20.42
C ASN A 86 19.06 -2.85 20.19
N LYS A 87 19.73 -2.39 21.25
CA LYS A 87 20.85 -1.44 21.15
C LYS A 87 21.96 -2.00 20.26
N SER A 88 22.39 -3.24 20.48
CA SER A 88 23.47 -3.86 19.68
C SER A 88 23.10 -3.96 18.19
N GLN A 89 21.86 -4.34 17.87
CA GLN A 89 21.37 -4.41 16.49
C GLN A 89 21.35 -3.02 15.84
N LEU A 90 20.76 -2.03 16.50
CA LEU A 90 20.69 -0.67 15.96
C LEU A 90 22.08 -0.06 15.72
N LEU A 91 23.06 -0.37 16.59
CA LEU A 91 24.41 0.15 16.43
C LEU A 91 25.15 -0.42 15.20
N LYS A 92 24.71 -1.55 14.63
CA LYS A 92 25.23 -2.04 13.34
C LYS A 92 25.00 -1.04 12.20
N LEU A 93 23.94 -0.23 12.27
CA LEU A 93 23.61 0.81 11.28
C LEU A 93 24.76 1.81 11.07
N ARG A 94 25.60 2.02 12.08
CA ARG A 94 26.74 2.94 12.01
C ARG A 94 27.72 2.57 10.89
N ALA A 95 27.90 1.28 10.60
CA ALA A 95 28.79 0.82 9.54
C ALA A 95 28.26 1.17 8.13
N PHE A 96 26.95 1.33 7.98
CA PHE A 96 26.31 1.64 6.70
C PHE A 96 26.22 3.15 6.44
N LEU A 97 26.29 3.99 7.48
CA LEU A 97 26.27 5.46 7.40
C LEU A 97 27.61 6.03 6.93
N THR A 98 27.97 5.71 5.68
CA THR A 98 29.14 6.26 4.98
C THR A 98 28.86 7.67 4.46
N ASP A 99 29.91 8.47 4.24
CA ASP A 99 29.79 9.83 3.69
C ASP A 99 29.03 9.83 2.34
N VAL A 100 29.30 8.82 1.49
CA VAL A 100 28.60 8.66 0.20
C VAL A 100 27.09 8.42 0.37
N LEU A 101 26.68 7.70 1.41
CA LEU A 101 25.26 7.50 1.71
C LEU A 101 24.63 8.79 2.28
N LEU A 102 25.36 9.50 3.14
CA LEU A 102 24.89 10.77 3.71
C LEU A 102 24.74 11.84 2.63
N ASP A 103 25.64 11.89 1.64
CA ASP A 103 25.52 12.79 0.48
C ASP A 103 24.26 12.50 -0.34
N GLN A 104 23.91 11.22 -0.49
CA GLN A 104 22.71 10.79 -1.24
C GLN A 104 21.41 10.96 -0.43
N LEU A 105 21.49 10.90 0.90
CA LEU A 105 20.33 10.99 1.79
C LEU A 105 20.66 11.80 3.07
N PRO A 106 20.73 13.15 2.98
CA PRO A 106 21.26 14.00 4.06
C PRO A 106 20.47 13.98 5.37
N ASN A 107 19.19 13.58 5.35
CA ASN A 107 18.39 13.43 6.57
C ASN A 107 18.91 12.30 7.49
N LEU A 108 19.82 11.43 7.02
CA LEU A 108 20.50 10.44 7.83
C LEU A 108 21.54 11.01 8.80
N VAL A 109 21.91 12.30 8.68
CA VAL A 109 22.80 12.95 9.65
C VAL A 109 22.19 12.93 11.06
N GLU A 110 20.88 13.09 11.17
CA GLU A 110 20.20 12.99 12.47
C GLU A 110 20.24 11.56 13.03
N MET A 111 20.09 10.55 12.16
CA MET A 111 20.25 9.14 12.53
C MET A 111 21.67 8.86 13.04
N GLN A 112 22.69 9.38 12.38
CA GLN A 112 24.09 9.23 12.79
C GLN A 112 24.34 9.81 14.20
N ARG A 113 23.80 11.01 14.47
CA ARG A 113 23.87 11.65 15.80
C ARG A 113 23.13 10.83 16.85
N PHE A 114 21.92 10.37 16.54
CA PHE A 114 21.12 9.53 17.42
C PHE A 114 21.86 8.24 17.79
N LEU A 115 22.42 7.52 16.82
CA LEU A 115 23.18 6.29 17.06
C LEU A 115 24.46 6.53 17.87
N SER A 116 25.10 7.69 17.70
CA SER A 116 26.26 8.09 18.49
C SER A 116 25.87 8.33 19.96
N HIS A 117 24.75 8.98 20.22
CA HIS A 117 24.22 9.14 21.58
C HIS A 117 23.81 7.78 22.18
N LEU A 118 23.13 6.93 21.39
CA LEU A 118 22.71 5.61 21.82
C LEU A 118 23.89 4.71 22.21
N ALA A 119 25.03 4.82 21.51
CA ALA A 119 26.23 4.05 21.81
C ALA A 119 26.72 4.29 23.25
N VAL A 120 26.67 5.54 23.71
CA VAL A 120 27.15 5.97 25.04
C VAL A 120 26.06 5.81 26.11
N ALA A 121 24.78 5.91 25.74
CA ALA A 121 23.67 5.78 26.68
C ALA A 121 23.57 4.37 27.28
N GLU A 122 23.49 4.24 28.60
CA GLU A 122 23.20 2.95 29.23
C GLU A 122 21.72 2.56 29.02
N PRO A 123 21.42 1.27 28.76
CA PRO A 123 20.04 0.83 28.62
C PRO A 123 19.31 1.03 29.96
N ALA A 124 18.23 1.82 29.93
CA ALA A 124 17.41 2.03 31.11
C ALA A 124 16.79 0.69 31.56
N PRO A 125 16.59 0.47 32.88
CA PRO A 125 15.91 -0.72 33.36
C PRO A 125 14.49 -0.81 32.77
N PRO A 126 14.00 -2.02 32.48
CA PRO A 126 12.69 -2.21 31.85
C PRO A 126 11.59 -1.59 32.72
N LYS A 127 10.95 -0.54 32.20
CA LYS A 127 9.75 0.03 32.83
C LYS A 127 8.55 -0.84 32.50
N LYS A 128 7.87 -1.35 33.52
CA LYS A 128 6.60 -2.07 33.36
C LYS A 128 5.47 -1.04 33.24
N ASP A 129 5.32 -0.46 32.07
CA ASP A 129 4.16 0.38 31.78
C ASP A 129 2.92 -0.51 31.59
N LEU A 130 1.83 -0.20 32.29
CA LEU A 130 0.55 -0.89 32.09
C LEU A 130 -0.06 -0.42 30.77
N VAL A 131 0.07 -1.24 29.72
CA VAL A 131 -0.54 -0.96 28.41
C VAL A 131 -1.94 -1.56 28.36
N LEU A 132 -2.97 -0.72 28.48
CA LEU A 132 -4.36 -1.11 28.21
C LEU A 132 -4.65 -0.91 26.71
N GLU A 133 -4.63 -1.99 25.92
CA GLU A 133 -4.86 -1.95 24.48
C GLU A 133 -6.16 -2.68 24.09
N GLN A 134 -6.94 -2.08 23.17
CA GLN A 134 -8.02 -2.79 22.50
C GLN A 134 -7.45 -3.71 21.42
N VAL A 135 -7.44 -5.01 21.69
CA VAL A 135 -7.02 -6.02 20.71
C VAL A 135 -8.23 -6.35 19.81
N PRO A 136 -8.11 -6.25 18.47
CA PRO A 136 -9.22 -6.58 17.57
C PRO A 136 -9.65 -8.04 17.71
N ALA A 137 -10.80 -8.28 18.35
CA ALA A 137 -11.38 -9.62 18.55
C ALA A 137 -11.68 -10.35 17.23
N ILE A 138 -11.89 -9.60 16.14
CA ILE A 138 -12.17 -10.14 14.81
C ILE A 138 -11.04 -11.07 14.35
N ARG A 139 -9.77 -10.68 14.55
CA ARG A 139 -8.63 -11.51 14.11
C ARG A 139 -8.60 -12.84 14.86
N GLU A 140 -8.68 -12.79 16.19
CA GLU A 140 -8.63 -13.98 17.02
C GLU A 140 -9.84 -14.89 16.75
N HIS A 141 -11.03 -14.31 16.60
CA HIS A 141 -12.23 -15.03 16.22
C HIS A 141 -12.06 -15.74 14.87
N LEU A 142 -11.52 -15.06 13.85
CA LEU A 142 -11.25 -15.66 12.54
C LEU A 142 -10.21 -16.79 12.63
N LEU A 143 -9.13 -16.59 13.39
CA LEU A 143 -8.11 -17.61 13.60
C LEU A 143 -8.68 -18.85 14.30
N LYS A 144 -9.48 -18.67 15.35
CA LYS A 144 -10.14 -19.77 16.08
C LYS A 144 -11.17 -20.49 15.20
N LYS A 145 -12.03 -19.74 14.50
CA LYS A 145 -13.07 -20.30 13.61
C LYS A 145 -12.50 -21.15 12.46
N ASN A 146 -11.32 -20.75 11.97
CA ASN A 146 -10.65 -21.38 10.83
C ASN A 146 -9.48 -22.29 11.24
N ALA A 147 -9.25 -22.48 12.55
CA ALA A 147 -8.24 -23.42 13.03
C ALA A 147 -8.50 -24.83 12.45
N GLY A 148 -7.45 -25.45 11.92
CA GLY A 148 -7.54 -26.76 11.24
C GLY A 148 -8.17 -26.73 9.83
N LYS A 149 -8.69 -25.59 9.36
CA LYS A 149 -9.33 -25.46 8.02
C LYS A 149 -8.43 -24.79 6.98
N TRP A 150 -7.23 -24.35 7.38
CA TRP A 150 -6.33 -23.56 6.53
C TRP A 150 -5.98 -24.27 5.22
N GLU A 151 -5.75 -25.58 5.25
CA GLU A 151 -5.43 -26.35 4.04
C GLU A 151 -6.61 -26.42 3.06
N ALA A 152 -7.83 -26.64 3.57
CA ALA A 152 -9.03 -26.66 2.76
C ALA A 152 -9.32 -25.27 2.15
N ILE A 153 -9.14 -24.20 2.94
CA ILE A 153 -9.27 -22.81 2.49
C ILE A 153 -8.24 -22.52 1.40
N ALA A 154 -6.98 -22.91 1.59
CA ALA A 154 -5.92 -22.73 0.60
C ALA A 154 -6.22 -23.46 -0.71
N LYS A 155 -6.61 -24.74 -0.67
CA LYS A 155 -7.01 -25.51 -1.86
C LYS A 155 -8.16 -24.86 -2.62
N HIS A 156 -9.17 -24.38 -1.89
CA HIS A 156 -10.30 -23.65 -2.50
C HIS A 156 -9.85 -22.34 -3.15
N GLN A 157 -9.03 -21.54 -2.47
CA GLN A 157 -8.54 -20.26 -2.98
C GLN A 157 -7.61 -20.41 -4.18
N VAL A 158 -6.74 -21.43 -4.19
CA VAL A 158 -5.89 -21.73 -5.34
C VAL A 158 -6.75 -22.00 -6.58
N LYS A 159 -7.76 -22.86 -6.44
CA LYS A 159 -8.66 -23.20 -7.56
C LYS A 159 -9.55 -22.03 -8.00
N GLY A 160 -10.07 -21.24 -7.07
CA GLY A 160 -11.08 -20.22 -7.37
C GLY A 160 -10.57 -18.80 -7.60
N MET A 161 -9.38 -18.45 -7.11
CA MET A 161 -8.88 -17.07 -7.07
C MET A 161 -7.47 -16.90 -7.62
N PHE A 162 -6.54 -17.82 -7.33
CA PHE A 162 -5.13 -17.67 -7.70
C PHE A 162 -4.73 -18.41 -8.99
N SER A 163 -5.63 -19.19 -9.58
CA SER A 163 -5.41 -19.83 -10.88
C SER A 163 -6.63 -19.70 -11.81
N PRO A 164 -7.14 -18.48 -12.05
CA PRO A 164 -8.29 -18.30 -12.94
C PRO A 164 -7.86 -18.50 -14.40
N THR A 165 -8.67 -19.23 -15.15
CA THR A 165 -8.53 -19.33 -16.60
C THR A 165 -8.78 -17.98 -17.26
N THR A 166 -8.29 -17.79 -18.50
CA THR A 166 -8.54 -16.55 -19.27
C THR A 166 -10.04 -16.28 -19.46
N GLU A 167 -10.86 -17.32 -19.51
CA GLU A 167 -12.33 -17.21 -19.63
C GLU A 167 -12.96 -16.71 -18.33
N GLU A 168 -12.54 -17.23 -17.19
CA GLU A 168 -13.00 -16.78 -15.86
C GLU A 168 -12.59 -15.32 -15.59
N LEU A 169 -11.35 -14.95 -15.96
CA LEU A 169 -10.88 -13.56 -15.88
C LEU A 169 -11.74 -12.63 -16.74
N ARG A 170 -12.05 -13.01 -17.99
CA ARG A 170 -12.93 -12.22 -18.86
C ARG A 170 -14.34 -12.09 -18.27
N LEU A 171 -14.88 -13.18 -17.68
CA LEU A 171 -16.19 -13.15 -17.05
C LEU A 171 -16.21 -12.22 -15.82
N GLN A 172 -15.19 -12.28 -14.97
CA GLN A 172 -15.03 -11.39 -13.82
C GLN A 172 -14.91 -9.93 -14.25
N ALA A 173 -14.06 -9.64 -15.24
CA ALA A 173 -13.92 -8.30 -15.81
C ALA A 173 -15.25 -7.76 -16.37
N ARG A 174 -16.03 -8.60 -17.06
CA ARG A 174 -17.38 -8.24 -17.53
C ARG A 174 -18.32 -7.91 -16.38
N ARG A 175 -18.34 -8.73 -15.32
CA ARG A 175 -19.18 -8.49 -14.13
C ARG A 175 -18.81 -7.18 -13.43
N TRP A 176 -17.52 -6.90 -13.27
CA TRP A 176 -17.05 -5.64 -12.70
C TRP A 176 -17.44 -4.44 -13.57
N ALA A 177 -17.22 -4.53 -14.88
CA ALA A 177 -17.64 -3.48 -15.82
C ALA A 177 -19.17 -3.25 -15.78
N GLN A 178 -19.96 -4.32 -15.62
CA GLN A 178 -21.41 -4.22 -15.46
C GLN A 178 -21.83 -3.58 -14.14
N THR A 179 -21.09 -3.82 -13.05
CA THR A 179 -21.39 -3.25 -11.72
C THR A 179 -21.32 -1.72 -11.74
N TYR A 180 -20.39 -1.15 -12.51
CA TYR A 180 -20.24 0.29 -12.73
C TYR A 180 -20.87 0.77 -14.04
N SER A 181 -21.76 -0.01 -14.65
CA SER A 181 -22.49 0.45 -15.82
C SER A 181 -23.48 1.56 -15.44
N LEU A 182 -23.72 2.48 -16.38
CA LEU A 182 -24.73 3.55 -16.23
C LEU A 182 -26.09 2.96 -15.85
N ASP A 183 -26.47 1.83 -16.44
CA ASP A 183 -27.72 1.13 -16.19
C ASP A 183 -27.87 0.69 -14.71
N MET A 184 -26.79 0.24 -14.09
CA MET A 184 -26.80 -0.13 -12.66
C MET A 184 -26.83 1.10 -11.75
N MET A 185 -26.05 2.13 -12.07
CA MET A 185 -26.08 3.39 -11.30
C MET A 185 -27.46 4.05 -11.36
N GLU A 186 -28.14 3.97 -12.50
CA GLU A 186 -29.50 4.46 -12.71
C GLU A 186 -30.54 3.64 -11.91
N ALA A 187 -30.42 2.31 -11.86
CA ALA A 187 -31.33 1.46 -11.09
C ALA A 187 -31.23 1.69 -9.57
N LEU A 188 -30.11 2.21 -9.08
CA LEU A 188 -29.91 2.59 -7.68
C LEU A 188 -30.30 4.05 -7.39
N ALA A 189 -30.60 4.85 -8.42
CA ALA A 189 -30.98 6.25 -8.24
C ALA A 189 -32.39 6.34 -7.63
N PRO A 190 -32.59 7.17 -6.59
CA PRO A 190 -33.90 7.31 -5.93
C PRO A 190 -34.94 8.01 -6.81
N ASP A 191 -34.49 8.88 -7.72
CA ASP A 191 -35.36 9.66 -8.59
C ASP A 191 -35.42 9.08 -10.00
N LYS A 192 -36.64 8.99 -10.54
CA LYS A 192 -36.84 8.58 -11.93
C LYS A 192 -36.32 9.66 -12.90
N PRO A 193 -35.72 9.26 -14.04
CA PRO A 193 -35.17 10.20 -15.01
C PRO A 193 -36.26 11.09 -15.61
N ARG A 194 -35.92 12.34 -15.88
CA ARG A 194 -36.82 13.36 -16.46
C ARG A 194 -36.38 13.76 -17.85
N CYS A 195 -37.33 14.14 -18.69
CA CYS A 195 -37.10 14.58 -20.05
C CYS A 195 -36.39 15.93 -20.07
N ARG A 196 -35.28 16.04 -20.81
CA ARG A 196 -34.50 17.28 -20.92
C ARG A 196 -35.28 18.47 -21.48
N VAL A 197 -36.33 18.21 -22.26
CA VAL A 197 -37.11 19.26 -22.96
C VAL A 197 -38.33 19.70 -22.16
N CYS A 198 -39.16 18.75 -21.69
CA CYS A 198 -40.44 19.05 -21.05
C CYS A 198 -40.50 18.71 -19.56
N GLY A 199 -39.47 18.08 -18.99
CA GLY A 199 -39.41 17.73 -17.57
C GLY A 199 -40.30 16.56 -17.13
N ALA A 200 -41.14 16.02 -18.01
CA ALA A 200 -41.95 14.82 -17.75
C ALA A 200 -41.07 13.57 -17.54
N GLU A 201 -41.60 12.53 -16.88
CA GLU A 201 -40.89 11.26 -16.69
C GLU A 201 -40.39 10.72 -18.04
N ALA A 202 -39.09 10.44 -18.12
CA ALA A 202 -38.45 9.96 -19.32
C ALA A 202 -38.33 8.44 -19.27
N ALA A 203 -38.79 7.77 -20.33
CA ALA A 203 -38.64 6.33 -20.47
C ALA A 203 -37.50 5.95 -21.43
N LYS A 204 -36.97 6.90 -22.20
CA LYS A 204 -36.03 6.63 -23.30
C LYS A 204 -34.77 7.49 -23.16
N ARG A 205 -33.62 6.89 -23.42
CA ARG A 205 -32.33 7.58 -23.54
C ARG A 205 -31.84 7.62 -24.97
N CYS A 206 -30.93 8.54 -25.27
CA CYS A 206 -30.27 8.57 -26.57
C CYS A 206 -29.54 7.24 -26.83
N SER A 207 -29.88 6.55 -27.93
CA SER A 207 -29.29 5.23 -28.24
C SER A 207 -27.79 5.27 -28.53
N ARG A 208 -27.26 6.45 -28.89
CA ARG A 208 -25.85 6.64 -29.27
C ARG A 208 -24.95 6.85 -28.06
N CYS A 209 -25.16 7.92 -27.28
CA CYS A 209 -24.31 8.22 -26.11
C CYS A 209 -24.87 7.70 -24.77
N ARG A 210 -26.13 7.24 -24.72
CA ARG A 210 -26.84 6.75 -23.52
C ARG A 210 -26.90 7.72 -22.33
N ASN A 211 -26.45 8.96 -22.48
CA ASN A 211 -26.32 9.92 -21.38
C ASN A 211 -27.55 10.83 -21.16
N GLU A 212 -28.33 11.12 -22.20
CA GLU A 212 -29.45 12.09 -22.13
C GLU A 212 -30.82 11.41 -22.24
N TRP A 213 -31.79 11.89 -21.45
CA TRP A 213 -33.12 11.31 -21.29
C TRP A 213 -34.24 12.13 -21.95
N TYR A 214 -35.19 11.41 -22.56
CA TYR A 214 -36.34 11.96 -23.27
C TYR A 214 -37.60 11.13 -22.99
N CYS A 215 -38.76 11.79 -22.89
CA CYS A 215 -40.04 11.10 -22.81
C CYS A 215 -40.44 10.47 -24.17
N SER A 216 -40.03 11.08 -25.29
CA SER A 216 -40.43 10.65 -26.63
C SER A 216 -39.45 11.11 -27.72
N ARG A 217 -39.53 10.50 -28.92
CA ARG A 217 -38.69 10.85 -30.08
C ARG A 217 -38.87 12.31 -30.56
N PRO A 218 -40.08 12.91 -30.54
CA PRO A 218 -40.25 14.33 -30.85
C PRO A 218 -39.38 15.25 -29.97
N CYS A 219 -39.34 15.03 -28.65
CA CYS A 219 -38.48 15.80 -27.75
C CYS A 219 -36.99 15.60 -28.06
N GLN A 220 -36.58 14.39 -28.43
CA GLN A 220 -35.19 14.13 -28.85
C GLN A 220 -34.83 14.91 -30.11
N LEU A 221 -35.69 14.91 -31.13
CA LEU A 221 -35.46 15.64 -32.38
C LEU A 221 -35.41 17.15 -32.16
N GLN A 222 -36.31 17.67 -31.31
CA GLN A 222 -36.31 19.08 -30.94
C GLN A 222 -35.00 19.49 -30.24
N HIS A 223 -34.46 18.65 -29.35
CA HIS A 223 -33.21 18.94 -28.64
C HIS A 223 -31.94 18.57 -29.44
N TRP A 224 -32.07 17.83 -30.55
CA TRP A 224 -30.94 17.22 -31.26
C TRP A 224 -29.88 18.24 -31.69
N HIS A 225 -30.29 19.42 -32.14
CA HIS A 225 -29.36 20.48 -32.56
C HIS A 225 -28.39 20.91 -31.44
N LYS A 226 -28.83 20.90 -30.17
CA LYS A 226 -27.99 21.18 -29.00
C LYS A 226 -27.26 19.92 -28.50
N HIS A 227 -27.95 18.79 -28.48
CA HIS A 227 -27.38 17.53 -27.98
C HIS A 227 -26.30 16.94 -28.89
N LYS A 228 -26.35 17.16 -30.22
CA LYS A 228 -25.46 16.51 -31.21
C LYS A 228 -23.97 16.69 -30.90
N ALA A 229 -23.56 17.89 -30.48
CA ALA A 229 -22.17 18.16 -30.13
C ALA A 229 -21.72 17.34 -28.91
N ALA A 230 -22.49 17.38 -27.82
CA ALA A 230 -22.23 16.60 -26.60
C ALA A 230 -22.34 15.09 -26.85
N CYS A 231 -23.30 14.66 -27.68
CA CYS A 231 -23.50 13.27 -28.05
C CYS A 231 -22.29 12.69 -28.78
N ASN A 232 -21.56 13.47 -29.58
CA ASN A 232 -20.35 13.00 -30.26
C ASN A 232 -19.15 12.85 -29.32
N LEU A 233 -19.10 13.64 -28.24
CA LEU A 233 -18.02 13.58 -27.25
C LEU A 233 -18.19 12.41 -26.25
N LEU A 234 -19.44 12.01 -26.02
CA LEU A 234 -19.83 10.98 -25.05
C LEU A 234 -20.17 9.62 -25.68
N ALA A 235 -20.15 9.53 -27.01
CA ALA A 235 -20.47 8.30 -27.75
C ALA A 235 -19.28 7.33 -27.82
#